data_AF-A0A1G7ZDZ9-F1
#
_entry.id   AF-A0A1G7ZDZ9-F1
#
_cell.length_a   1.000
_cell.length_b   1.000
_cell.length_c   1.000
_cell.angle_alpha   90.00
_cell.angle_beta   90.00
_cell.angle_gamma   90.00
#
_symmetry.space_group_name_H-M   'P 1'
#
loop_
_entity.id
_entity.type
_entity.pdbx_description
1 polymer ?
#
loop_
_entity_poly.entity_id
_entity_poly.type
_entity_poly.pdbx_seq_one_letter_code
_entity_poly.pdbx_strand_id
1 'polypeptide(L)'
;MNDVGQSTRNALDTVLQFLPRLVLFLVILAVGYFIAKALEKVLVRVLDRVGFERAVERGGIKRVLANSQYDAGQILGRIVFYAVMLFVLSTAFGVFGQNPISDYLSAVIGYLPRVFVAILILVIAAAVAAGAKLLVQNALGSLSYARVLANATSTLILALGVIAALDQLQIAQNVVNAVLYASLAALVGVVVVAVGGGGIVPMRQRWEKVLDKVESEAPSARREVQSTGNPVDAVRDEAQRYTN
;
A
#
# COMPACT_ATOMS: atom_id res chain seq x y z
N MET A 1 37.31 48.41 -33.38
CA MET A 1 38.09 48.12 -32.16
C MET A 1 37.30 48.35 -30.86
N ASN A 2 35.97 48.54 -30.91
CA ASN A 2 35.16 48.83 -29.71
C ASN A 2 34.51 47.58 -29.08
N ASP A 3 34.55 46.42 -29.74
CA ASP A 3 33.89 45.20 -29.24
C ASP A 3 34.63 44.54 -28.06
N VAL A 4 35.95 44.68 -28.00
CA VAL A 4 36.76 44.06 -26.93
C VAL A 4 36.54 44.75 -25.58
N GLY A 5 36.34 46.08 -25.58
CA GLY A 5 36.04 46.84 -24.36
C GLY A 5 34.61 46.65 -23.87
N GLN A 6 33.66 46.39 -24.77
CA GLN A 6 32.27 46.10 -24.41
C GLN A 6 32.11 44.67 -23.87
N SER A 7 32.79 43.69 -24.46
CA SER A 7 32.74 42.30 -23.98
C SER A 7 33.39 42.12 -22.60
N THR A 8 34.47 42.83 -22.31
CA THR A 8 35.09 42.82 -20.97
C THR A 8 34.23 43.51 -19.91
N ARG A 9 33.56 44.62 -20.25
CA ARG A 9 32.62 45.28 -19.32
C ARG A 9 31.40 44.40 -19.02
N ASN A 10 30.82 43.77 -20.03
CA ASN A 10 29.68 42.87 -19.86
C ASN A 10 30.05 41.61 -19.04
N ALA A 11 31.27 41.09 -19.19
CA ALA A 11 31.78 39.99 -18.37
C ALA A 11 31.96 40.41 -16.90
N LEU A 12 32.51 41.60 -16.64
CA LEU A 12 32.66 42.15 -15.29
C LEU A 12 31.31 42.38 -14.61
N ASP A 13 30.33 42.92 -15.32
CA ASP A 13 28.98 43.12 -14.79
C ASP A 13 28.29 41.80 -14.44
N THR A 14 28.50 40.75 -15.25
CA THR A 14 27.98 39.41 -14.97
C THR A 14 28.59 38.82 -13.69
N VAL A 15 29.91 38.98 -13.48
CA VAL A 15 30.59 38.50 -12.27
C VAL A 15 30.14 39.28 -11.03
N LEU A 16 29.99 40.60 -11.15
CA LEU A 16 29.51 41.46 -10.06
C LEU A 16 28.07 41.15 -9.64
N GLN A 17 27.22 40.70 -10.58
CA GLN A 17 25.86 40.24 -10.29
C GLN A 17 25.80 38.80 -9.74
N PHE A 18 26.80 37.97 -10.04
CA PHE A 18 26.89 36.58 -9.56
C PHE A 18 27.32 36.50 -8.09
N LEU A 19 28.26 37.35 -7.66
CA LEU A 19 28.81 37.34 -6.29
C LEU A 19 27.72 37.44 -5.19
N PRO A 20 26.79 38.41 -5.23
CA PRO A 20 25.72 38.52 -4.23
C PRO A 20 24.82 37.29 -4.20
N ARG A 21 24.50 36.71 -5.36
CA ARG A 21 23.69 35.49 -5.48
C ARG A 21 24.41 34.28 -4.90
N LEU A 22 25.73 34.19 -5.11
CA LEU A 22 26.57 33.14 -4.52
C LEU A 22 26.60 33.23 -2.99
N VAL A 23 26.72 34.43 -2.44
CA VAL A 23 26.67 34.64 -0.98
C VAL A 23 25.30 34.19 -0.44
N LEU A 24 24.21 34.58 -1.08
CA LEU A 24 22.86 34.17 -0.67
C LEU A 24 22.68 32.65 -0.74
N PHE A 25 23.17 32.01 -1.81
CA PHE A 25 23.19 30.54 -1.96
C PHE A 25 23.91 29.85 -0.80
N LEU A 26 25.10 30.32 -0.43
CA LEU A 26 25.88 29.75 0.67
C LEU A 26 25.19 29.96 2.03
N VAL A 27 24.57 31.12 2.24
CA VAL A 27 23.79 31.40 3.46
C VAL A 27 22.61 30.44 3.58
N ILE A 28 21.86 30.22 2.50
CA ILE A 28 20.73 29.27 2.49
C ILE A 28 21.21 27.85 2.82
N LEU A 29 22.30 27.40 2.20
CA LEU A 29 22.87 26.08 2.50
C LEU A 29 23.31 25.95 3.96
N ALA A 30 23.97 26.98 4.50
CA ALA A 30 24.43 26.97 5.89
C ALA A 30 23.25 26.86 6.86
N VAL A 31 22.23 27.72 6.71
CA VAL A 31 21.02 27.69 7.54
C VAL A 31 20.27 26.37 7.39
N GLY A 32 20.08 25.92 6.16
CA GLY A 32 19.38 24.68 5.86
C GLY A 32 20.09 23.43 6.41
N TYR A 33 21.42 23.41 6.42
CA TYR A 33 22.19 22.32 7.04
C TYR A 33 21.86 22.16 8.53
N PHE A 34 21.78 23.27 9.28
CA PHE A 34 21.41 23.23 10.71
C PHE A 34 19.99 22.73 10.91
N ILE A 35 19.04 23.17 10.08
CA ILE A 35 17.64 22.71 10.12
C ILE A 35 17.56 21.21 9.82
N ALA A 36 18.21 20.74 8.76
CA ALA A 36 18.24 19.33 8.38
C ALA A 36 18.80 18.44 9.50
N LYS A 37 19.91 18.88 10.13
CA LYS A 37 20.54 18.18 11.25
C LYS A 37 19.67 18.16 12.51
N ALA A 38 18.88 19.21 12.74
CA ALA A 38 17.93 19.24 13.85
C ALA A 38 16.79 18.23 13.62
N LEU A 39 16.23 18.19 12.40
CA LEU A 39 15.17 17.26 12.02
C LEU A 39 15.62 15.80 12.08
N GLU A 40 16.82 15.49 11.59
CA GLU A 40 17.44 14.17 11.70
C GLU A 40 17.47 13.70 13.17
N LYS A 41 17.99 14.54 14.08
CA LYS A 41 18.08 14.21 15.51
C LYS A 41 16.72 14.00 16.15
N VAL A 42 15.73 14.82 15.80
CA VAL A 42 14.36 14.67 16.33
C VAL A 42 13.77 13.35 15.85
N LEU A 43 13.92 13.03 14.57
CA LEU A 43 13.37 11.81 13.98
C LEU A 43 13.99 10.56 14.61
N VAL A 44 15.32 10.49 14.73
CA VAL A 44 16.00 9.34 15.36
C VAL A 44 15.45 9.11 16.77
N ARG A 45 15.36 10.16 17.60
CA ARG A 45 14.78 10.02 18.95
C ARG A 45 13.34 9.52 18.96
N VAL A 46 12.53 9.92 17.98
CA VAL A 46 11.14 9.45 17.87
C VAL A 46 11.11 7.97 17.48
N LEU A 47 11.95 7.57 16.51
CA LEU A 47 12.05 6.18 16.04
C LEU A 47 12.51 5.21 17.13
N ASP A 48 13.48 5.64 17.94
CA ASP A 48 13.95 4.88 19.10
C ASP A 48 12.82 4.68 20.12
N ARG A 49 12.02 5.73 20.34
CA ARG A 49 10.91 5.72 21.30
C ARG A 49 9.75 4.83 20.89
N VAL A 50 9.45 4.73 19.59
CA VAL A 50 8.40 3.84 19.06
C VAL A 50 8.85 2.38 18.94
N GLY A 51 10.13 2.07 19.22
CA GLY A 51 10.64 0.70 19.19
C GLY A 51 10.78 0.13 17.79
N PHE A 52 11.11 0.99 16.80
CA PHE A 52 11.30 0.59 15.40
C PHE A 52 12.31 -0.55 15.24
N GLU A 53 13.37 -0.55 16.05
CA GLU A 53 14.37 -1.63 16.08
C GLU A 53 13.74 -2.99 16.33
N ARG A 54 12.81 -3.11 17.30
CA ARG A 54 12.14 -4.37 17.62
C ARG A 54 11.26 -4.89 16.48
N ALA A 55 10.72 -4.00 15.65
CA ALA A 55 9.95 -4.38 14.46
C ALA A 55 10.88 -4.93 13.35
N VAL A 56 12.03 -4.27 13.14
CA VAL A 56 13.05 -4.69 12.15
C VAL A 56 13.71 -6.01 12.56
N GLU A 57 13.97 -6.21 13.85
CA GLU A 57 14.55 -7.45 14.39
C GLU A 57 13.65 -8.68 14.15
N ARG A 58 12.32 -8.51 14.26
CA ARG A 58 11.35 -9.61 14.04
C ARG A 58 11.12 -9.91 12.56
N GLY A 59 11.44 -8.98 11.66
CA GLY A 59 11.29 -9.11 10.21
C GLY A 59 12.44 -9.83 9.49
N GLY A 60 13.45 -10.35 10.20
CA GLY A 60 14.57 -11.09 9.58
C GLY A 60 15.61 -10.22 8.86
N ILE A 61 15.39 -8.90 8.81
CA ILE A 61 16.30 -7.93 8.17
C ILE A 61 17.62 -7.80 8.96
N LYS A 62 17.68 -8.33 10.19
CA LYS A 62 18.87 -8.35 11.05
C LYS A 62 20.08 -8.97 10.35
N ARG A 63 19.92 -9.97 9.47
CA ARG A 63 21.06 -10.57 8.72
C ARG A 63 21.60 -9.66 7.61
N VAL A 64 20.77 -8.76 7.07
CA VAL A 64 21.15 -7.80 6.04
C VAL A 64 21.78 -6.56 6.67
N LEU A 65 21.30 -6.15 7.86
CA LEU A 65 21.86 -5.03 8.63
C LEU A 65 23.01 -5.42 9.58
N ALA A 66 23.23 -6.69 9.90
CA ALA A 66 24.28 -7.13 10.84
C ALA A 66 25.71 -6.73 10.42
N ASN A 67 25.92 -6.44 9.13
CA ASN A 67 27.20 -5.96 8.59
C ASN A 67 27.29 -4.43 8.50
N SER A 68 26.29 -3.69 8.97
CA SER A 68 26.25 -2.22 8.97
C SER A 68 26.57 -1.68 10.36
N GLN A 69 27.46 -0.68 10.43
CA GLN A 69 27.77 0.09 11.64
C GLN A 69 26.62 1.02 12.10
N TYR A 70 25.50 1.05 11.36
CA TYR A 70 24.36 1.94 11.60
C TYR A 70 23.08 1.15 11.89
N ASP A 71 22.39 1.54 12.97
CA ASP A 71 21.06 1.03 13.31
C ASP A 71 20.01 1.52 12.30
N ALA A 72 18.92 0.76 12.17
CA ALA A 72 17.87 1.05 11.19
C ALA A 72 17.26 2.46 11.36
N GLY A 73 17.13 2.94 12.60
CA GLY A 73 16.68 4.29 12.91
C GLY A 73 17.67 5.38 12.47
N GLN A 74 18.97 5.15 12.59
CA GLN A 74 20.01 6.07 12.14
C GLN A 74 20.05 6.20 10.62
N ILE A 75 19.84 5.09 9.90
CA ILE A 75 19.74 5.09 8.44
C ILE A 75 18.56 5.95 7.99
N LEU A 76 17.38 5.76 8.60
CA LEU A 76 16.18 6.58 8.35
C LEU A 76 16.41 8.06 8.67
N GLY A 77 17.07 8.36 9.79
CA GLY A 77 17.48 9.72 10.16
C GLY A 77 18.32 10.38 9.05
N ARG A 78 19.32 9.67 8.54
CA ARG A 78 20.16 10.13 7.43
C ARG A 78 19.38 10.33 6.13
N ILE A 79 18.46 9.43 5.80
CA ILE A 79 17.58 9.58 4.62
C ILE A 79 16.81 10.89 4.72
N VAL A 80 16.25 11.21 5.90
CA VAL A 80 15.53 12.46 6.10
C VAL A 80 16.46 13.67 6.09
N PHE A 81 17.67 13.58 6.64
CA PHE A 81 18.68 14.64 6.49
C PHE A 81 18.92 14.97 5.01
N TYR A 82 19.18 13.96 4.18
CA TYR A 82 19.40 14.16 2.75
C TYR A 82 18.14 14.66 2.03
N ALA A 83 16.96 14.17 2.39
CA ALA A 83 15.69 14.66 1.86
C ALA A 83 15.48 16.17 2.10
N VAL A 84 15.71 16.63 3.34
CA VAL A 84 15.62 18.05 3.69
C VAL A 84 16.72 18.83 2.98
N MET A 85 17.94 18.29 2.89
CA MET A 85 19.03 18.93 2.17
C MET A 85 18.72 19.11 0.68
N LEU A 86 18.03 18.16 0.04
CA LEU A 86 17.55 18.31 -1.33
C LEU A 86 16.59 19.52 -1.47
N PHE A 87 15.68 19.70 -0.51
CA PHE A 87 14.80 20.88 -0.49
C PHE A 87 15.57 22.20 -0.34
N VAL A 88 16.52 22.23 0.61
CA VAL A 88 17.41 23.38 0.83
C VAL A 88 18.21 23.68 -0.43
N LEU A 89 18.80 22.65 -1.05
CA LEU A 89 19.58 22.77 -2.28
C LEU A 89 18.73 23.31 -3.43
N SER A 90 17.45 22.91 -3.53
CA SER A 90 16.51 23.41 -4.55
C SER A 90 16.27 24.90 -4.36
N THR A 91 16.00 25.29 -3.12
CA THR A 91 15.76 26.69 -2.75
C THR A 91 17.01 27.54 -2.97
N ALA A 92 18.18 27.01 -2.65
CA ALA A 92 19.46 27.66 -2.88
C ALA A 92 19.71 27.87 -4.38
N PHE A 93 19.53 26.84 -5.21
CA PHE A 93 19.67 26.96 -6.67
C PHE A 93 18.65 27.91 -7.30
N GLY A 94 17.46 28.02 -6.72
CA GLY A 94 16.43 28.97 -7.15
C GLY A 94 16.87 30.44 -7.10
N VAL A 95 17.88 30.79 -6.28
CA VAL A 95 18.48 32.14 -6.25
C VAL A 95 19.10 32.52 -7.61
N PHE A 96 19.54 31.54 -8.39
CA PHE A 96 20.12 31.77 -9.72
C PHE A 96 19.05 31.84 -10.83
N GLY A 97 17.78 31.60 -10.51
CA GLY A 97 16.68 31.52 -11.47
C GLY A 97 16.35 30.08 -11.88
N GLN A 98 15.49 29.92 -12.89
CA GLN A 98 15.07 28.61 -13.39
C GLN A 98 16.26 27.91 -14.04
N ASN A 99 16.60 26.70 -13.55
CA ASN A 99 17.68 25.90 -14.11
C ASN A 99 17.28 24.41 -14.19
N PRO A 100 17.90 23.63 -15.09
CA PRO A 100 17.58 22.21 -15.21
C PRO A 100 17.83 21.43 -13.91
N ILE A 101 18.77 21.90 -13.08
CA ILE A 101 19.11 21.28 -11.80
C ILE A 101 17.92 21.39 -10.81
N SER A 102 17.25 22.54 -10.75
CA SER A 102 16.08 22.78 -9.91
C SER A 102 14.89 21.96 -10.37
N ASP A 103 14.78 21.69 -11.67
CA ASP A 103 13.72 20.84 -12.21
C ASP A 103 13.90 19.38 -11.79
N TYR A 104 15.11 18.84 -11.94
CA TYR A 104 15.44 17.49 -11.43
C TYR A 104 15.26 17.40 -9.92
N LEU A 105 15.70 18.42 -9.20
CA LEU A 105 15.60 18.45 -7.75
C LEU A 105 14.15 18.54 -7.28
N SER A 106 13.32 19.33 -7.96
CA SER A 106 11.88 19.41 -7.72
C SER A 106 11.17 18.09 -8.03
N ALA A 107 11.59 17.37 -9.08
CA ALA A 107 11.06 16.04 -9.38
C ALA A 107 11.40 15.02 -8.26
N VAL A 108 12.64 15.03 -7.75
CA VAL A 108 13.05 14.18 -6.62
C VAL A 108 12.31 14.58 -5.34
N ILE A 109 12.15 15.87 -5.08
CA ILE A 109 11.36 16.36 -3.93
C ILE A 109 9.90 15.94 -4.05
N GLY A 110 9.31 16.03 -5.25
CA GLY A 110 7.94 15.58 -5.52
C GLY A 110 7.75 14.07 -5.31
N TYR A 111 8.84 13.30 -5.31
CA TYR A 111 8.84 11.88 -5.00
C TYR A 111 8.89 11.58 -3.48
N LEU A 112 9.41 12.50 -2.65
CA LEU A 112 9.51 12.32 -1.19
C LEU A 112 8.17 11.99 -0.50
N PRO A 113 7.04 12.65 -0.81
CA PRO A 113 5.74 12.29 -0.23
C PRO A 113 5.37 10.82 -0.45
N ARG A 114 5.69 10.28 -1.63
CA ARG A 114 5.41 8.87 -1.95
C ARG A 114 6.27 7.94 -1.11
N VAL A 115 7.56 8.25 -0.96
CA VAL A 115 8.48 7.52 -0.08
C VAL A 115 7.98 7.52 1.36
N PHE A 116 7.52 8.67 1.87
CA PHE A 116 6.97 8.79 3.21
C PHE A 116 5.75 7.88 3.41
N VAL A 117 4.79 7.92 2.49
CA VAL A 117 3.60 7.05 2.55
C VAL A 117 3.99 5.58 2.46
N ALA A 118 4.96 5.21 1.62
CA ALA A 118 5.44 3.84 1.51
C ALA A 118 6.05 3.32 2.83
N ILE A 119 6.85 4.14 3.50
CA ILE A 119 7.40 3.83 4.84
C ILE A 119 6.27 3.66 5.86
N LEU A 120 5.28 4.55 5.85
CA LEU A 120 4.13 4.48 6.75
C LEU A 120 3.32 3.19 6.55
N ILE A 121 3.08 2.79 5.29
CA ILE A 121 2.45 1.51 4.94
C ILE A 121 3.25 0.33 5.51
N LEU A 122 4.58 0.32 5.35
CA LEU A 122 5.44 -0.74 5.89
C LEU A 122 5.35 -0.85 7.42
N VAL A 123 5.37 0.28 8.12
CA VAL A 123 5.27 0.31 9.58
C VAL A 123 3.92 -0.25 10.04
N ILE A 124 2.82 0.18 9.43
CA ILE A 124 1.47 -0.31 9.75
C ILE A 124 1.38 -1.81 9.44
N ALA A 125 1.82 -2.24 8.26
CA ALA A 125 1.78 -3.65 7.88
C ALA A 125 2.60 -4.53 8.83
N ALA A 126 3.79 -4.08 9.25
CA ALA A 126 4.61 -4.79 10.23
C ALA A 126 3.93 -4.90 11.59
N ALA A 127 3.28 -3.82 12.06
CA ALA A 127 2.52 -3.83 13.31
C ALA A 127 1.33 -4.81 13.24
N VAL A 128 0.56 -4.78 12.15
CA VAL A 128 -0.56 -5.69 11.91
C VAL A 128 -0.09 -7.13 11.80
N ALA A 129 1.02 -7.39 11.10
CA ALA A 129 1.60 -8.73 10.97
C ALA A 129 2.02 -9.29 12.34
N ALA A 130 2.67 -8.48 13.18
CA ALA A 130 3.06 -8.87 14.52
C ALA A 130 1.85 -9.14 15.42
N GLY A 131 0.80 -8.29 15.34
CA GLY A 131 -0.45 -8.50 16.05
C GLY A 131 -1.15 -9.79 15.62
N ALA A 132 -1.29 -10.01 14.32
CA ALA A 132 -1.89 -11.22 13.75
C ALA A 132 -1.12 -12.49 14.16
N LYS A 133 0.22 -12.44 14.17
CA LYS A 133 1.05 -13.56 14.65
C LYS A 133 0.72 -13.94 16.09
N LEU A 134 0.61 -12.95 16.98
CA LEU A 134 0.26 -13.18 18.39
C LEU A 134 -1.15 -13.74 18.53
N LEU A 135 -2.12 -13.20 17.78
CA LEU A 135 -3.49 -13.70 17.78
C LEU A 135 -3.57 -15.15 17.34
N VAL A 136 -2.89 -15.51 16.25
CA VAL A 136 -2.87 -16.90 15.73
C VAL A 136 -2.16 -17.84 16.70
N GLN A 137 -1.06 -17.42 17.33
CA GLN A 137 -0.38 -18.22 18.36
C GLN A 137 -1.28 -18.47 19.57
N ASN A 138 -1.97 -17.44 20.04
CA ASN A 138 -2.85 -17.55 21.21
C ASN A 138 -4.11 -18.35 20.91
N ALA A 139 -4.69 -18.20 19.71
CA ALA A 139 -5.91 -18.91 19.30
C ALA A 139 -5.66 -20.40 19.05
N LEU A 140 -4.53 -20.76 18.45
CA LEU A 140 -4.18 -22.16 18.18
C LEU A 140 -3.55 -22.86 19.38
N GLY A 141 -3.18 -22.12 20.43
CA GLY A 141 -2.72 -22.67 21.70
C GLY A 141 -1.54 -23.64 21.57
N SER A 142 -1.70 -24.86 22.09
CA SER A 142 -0.66 -25.90 22.17
C SER A 142 -0.49 -26.75 20.90
N LEU A 143 -1.16 -26.42 19.80
CA LEU A 143 -1.03 -27.17 18.56
C LEU A 143 0.40 -27.08 18.02
N SER A 144 0.98 -28.20 17.59
CA SER A 144 2.37 -28.26 17.10
C SER A 144 2.61 -27.35 15.89
N TYR A 145 1.58 -27.12 15.06
CA TYR A 145 1.62 -26.26 13.89
C TYR A 145 1.23 -24.80 14.16
N ALA A 146 0.85 -24.44 15.40
CA ALA A 146 0.47 -23.06 15.75
C ALA A 146 1.55 -22.05 15.37
N ARG A 147 2.82 -22.39 15.63
CA ARG A 147 3.98 -21.54 15.30
C ARG A 147 4.17 -21.38 13.80
N VAL A 148 3.97 -22.46 13.03
CA VAL A 148 4.13 -22.45 11.57
C VAL A 148 3.03 -21.60 10.93
N LEU A 149 1.77 -21.81 11.31
CA LEU A 149 0.65 -21.00 10.82
C LEU A 149 0.81 -19.53 11.18
N ALA A 150 1.15 -19.22 12.44
CA ALA A 150 1.33 -17.84 12.85
C ALA A 150 2.47 -17.13 12.11
N ASN A 151 3.57 -17.83 11.84
CA ASN A 151 4.65 -17.31 11.02
C ASN A 151 4.19 -17.10 9.57
N ALA A 152 3.47 -18.07 8.98
CA ALA A 152 2.94 -17.94 7.62
C ALA A 152 1.99 -16.75 7.48
N THR A 153 1.05 -16.56 8.42
CA THR A 153 0.14 -15.41 8.46
C THR A 153 0.90 -14.09 8.55
N SER A 154 1.86 -14.00 9.48
CA SER A 154 2.69 -12.80 9.63
C SER A 154 3.47 -12.48 8.36
N THR A 155 4.08 -13.48 7.74
CA THR A 155 4.86 -13.32 6.51
C THR A 155 3.98 -12.90 5.34
N LEU A 156 2.78 -13.45 5.21
CA LEU A 156 1.82 -13.05 4.17
C LEU A 156 1.39 -11.60 4.32
N ILE A 157 0.98 -11.18 5.53
CA ILE A 157 0.59 -9.79 5.79
C ILE A 157 1.75 -8.84 5.50
N LEU A 158 2.95 -9.19 5.95
CA LEU A 158 4.15 -8.37 5.70
C LEU A 158 4.47 -8.30 4.20
N ALA A 159 4.39 -9.42 3.47
CA ALA A 159 4.63 -9.46 2.02
C ALA A 159 3.64 -8.57 1.25
N LEU A 160 2.35 -8.60 1.61
CA LEU A 160 1.34 -7.70 1.04
C LEU A 160 1.64 -6.24 1.36
N GLY A 161 2.07 -5.94 2.58
CA GLY A 161 2.51 -4.60 2.96
C GLY A 161 3.72 -4.10 2.16
N VAL A 162 4.69 -4.98 1.90
CA VAL A 162 5.85 -4.67 1.04
C VAL A 162 5.40 -4.40 -0.39
N ILE A 163 4.52 -5.23 -0.95
CA ILE A 163 3.97 -5.02 -2.30
C ILE A 163 3.24 -3.67 -2.39
N ALA A 164 2.39 -3.34 -1.41
CA ALA A 164 1.69 -2.06 -1.36
C ALA A 164 2.66 -0.86 -1.25
N ALA A 165 3.73 -1.00 -0.47
CA ALA A 165 4.76 0.03 -0.37
C ALA A 165 5.54 0.20 -1.69
N LEU A 166 5.83 -0.90 -2.41
CA LEU A 166 6.47 -0.86 -3.72
C LEU A 166 5.58 -0.19 -4.78
N ASP A 167 4.27 -0.48 -4.76
CA ASP A 167 3.29 0.19 -5.64
C ASP A 167 3.23 1.70 -5.35
N GLN A 168 3.23 2.08 -4.07
CA GLN A 168 3.27 3.48 -3.65
C GLN A 168 4.54 4.21 -4.15
N LEU A 169 5.69 3.53 -4.17
CA LEU A 169 6.92 4.03 -4.75
C LEU A 169 6.87 4.12 -6.29
N GLN A 170 5.84 3.57 -6.93
CA GLN A 170 5.70 3.48 -8.38
C GLN A 170 6.89 2.80 -9.08
N ILE A 171 7.60 1.94 -8.36
CA ILE A 171 8.72 1.18 -8.92
C ILE A 171 8.13 0.02 -9.69
N ALA A 172 8.33 0.02 -11.01
CA ALA A 172 7.87 -1.06 -11.89
C ALA A 172 6.39 -1.41 -11.67
N GLN A 173 5.49 -0.41 -11.68
CA GLN A 173 4.05 -0.62 -11.42
C GLN A 173 3.44 -1.73 -12.26
N ASN A 174 3.87 -1.89 -13.51
CA ASN A 174 3.37 -2.97 -14.37
C ASN A 174 3.72 -4.35 -13.82
N VAL A 175 4.94 -4.52 -13.27
CA VAL A 175 5.37 -5.77 -12.66
C VAL A 175 4.62 -6.02 -11.36
N VAL A 176 4.50 -5.01 -10.51
CA VAL A 176 3.79 -5.11 -9.22
C VAL A 176 2.30 -5.45 -9.44
N ASN A 177 1.63 -4.74 -10.35
CA ASN A 177 0.24 -4.98 -10.71
C ASN A 177 0.04 -6.36 -11.34
N ALA A 178 0.94 -6.78 -12.22
CA ALA A 178 0.89 -8.12 -12.81
C ALA A 178 1.01 -9.21 -11.73
N VAL A 179 1.94 -9.06 -10.77
CA VAL A 179 2.09 -10.00 -9.64
C VAL A 179 0.86 -9.99 -8.75
N LEU A 180 0.29 -8.81 -8.44
CA LEU A 180 -0.93 -8.69 -7.65
C LEU A 180 -2.10 -9.42 -8.34
N TYR A 181 -2.36 -9.11 -9.60
CA TYR A 181 -3.43 -9.75 -10.38
C TYR A 181 -3.20 -11.24 -10.53
N ALA A 182 -1.97 -11.69 -10.77
CA ALA A 182 -1.63 -13.11 -10.84
C ALA A 182 -1.86 -13.82 -9.50
N SER A 183 -1.48 -13.20 -8.37
CA SER A 183 -1.69 -13.76 -7.04
C SER A 183 -3.17 -13.87 -6.68
N LEU A 184 -3.97 -12.84 -6.99
CA LEU A 184 -5.42 -12.86 -6.80
C LEU A 184 -6.07 -13.89 -7.72
N ALA A 185 -5.68 -13.95 -9.00
CA ALA A 185 -6.16 -14.94 -9.95
C ALA A 185 -5.82 -16.36 -9.51
N ALA A 186 -4.63 -16.60 -8.95
CA ALA A 186 -4.26 -17.89 -8.39
C ALA A 186 -5.13 -18.25 -7.18
N LEU A 187 -5.38 -17.30 -6.27
CA LEU A 187 -6.21 -17.50 -5.08
C LEU A 187 -7.65 -17.83 -5.47
N VAL A 188 -8.23 -17.03 -6.38
CA VAL A 188 -9.55 -17.28 -6.97
C VAL A 188 -9.54 -18.62 -7.71
N GLY A 189 -8.50 -18.92 -8.47
CA GLY A 189 -8.33 -20.16 -9.21
C GLY A 189 -8.34 -21.38 -8.30
N VAL A 190 -7.64 -21.34 -7.16
CA VAL A 190 -7.67 -22.42 -6.15
C VAL A 190 -9.07 -22.62 -5.60
N VAL A 191 -9.80 -21.54 -5.29
CA VAL A 191 -11.19 -21.63 -4.81
C VAL A 191 -12.10 -22.21 -5.89
N VAL A 192 -11.97 -21.76 -7.13
CA VAL A 192 -12.74 -22.26 -8.28
C VAL A 192 -12.44 -23.74 -8.51
N VAL A 193 -11.19 -24.18 -8.41
CA VAL A 193 -10.81 -25.61 -8.57
C VAL A 193 -11.28 -26.45 -7.39
N ALA A 194 -11.19 -25.95 -6.15
CA ALA A 194 -11.65 -26.67 -4.98
C ALA A 194 -13.17 -26.89 -5.00
N VAL A 195 -13.94 -25.84 -5.31
CA VAL A 195 -15.41 -25.90 -5.41
C VAL A 195 -15.85 -26.63 -6.68
N GLY A 196 -15.18 -26.34 -7.82
CA GLY A 196 -15.52 -26.92 -9.12
C GLY A 196 -15.11 -28.38 -9.25
N GLY A 197 -13.86 -28.74 -8.95
CA GLY A 197 -13.39 -30.12 -9.07
C GLY A 197 -13.83 -31.04 -7.93
N GLY A 198 -13.71 -30.57 -6.67
CA GLY A 198 -14.06 -31.35 -5.48
C GLY A 198 -15.54 -31.32 -5.13
N GLY A 199 -16.26 -30.28 -5.53
CA GLY A 199 -17.66 -30.05 -5.14
C GLY A 199 -18.70 -30.73 -6.03
N ILE A 200 -18.37 -31.15 -7.26
CA ILE A 200 -19.35 -31.76 -8.18
C ILE A 200 -20.09 -32.94 -7.55
N VAL A 201 -19.36 -33.87 -6.93
CA VAL A 201 -19.93 -35.09 -6.36
C VAL A 201 -20.94 -34.80 -5.23
N PRO A 202 -20.60 -34.01 -4.18
CA PRO A 202 -21.57 -33.67 -3.13
C PRO A 202 -22.69 -32.75 -3.62
N MET A 203 -22.43 -31.87 -4.60
CA MET A 203 -23.49 -31.02 -5.16
C MET A 203 -24.51 -31.84 -5.95
N ARG A 204 -24.06 -32.86 -6.70
CA ARG A 204 -24.95 -33.74 -7.47
C ARG A 204 -25.99 -34.40 -6.58
N GLN A 205 -25.57 -34.94 -5.43
CA GLN A 205 -26.48 -35.55 -4.45
C GLN A 205 -27.49 -34.55 -3.85
N ARG A 206 -27.11 -33.28 -3.71
CA ARG A 206 -28.04 -32.24 -3.22
C ARG A 206 -29.06 -31.87 -4.28
N TRP A 207 -28.64 -31.74 -5.53
CA TRP A 207 -29.54 -31.45 -6.65
C TRP A 207 -30.54 -32.57 -6.90
N GLU A 208 -30.10 -33.84 -6.80
CA GLU A 208 -30.99 -35.01 -6.87
C GLU A 208 -32.08 -34.95 -5.80
N LYS A 209 -31.73 -34.68 -4.54
CA LYS A 209 -32.74 -34.54 -3.46
C LYS A 209 -33.72 -33.38 -3.68
N VAL A 210 -33.25 -32.27 -4.26
CA VAL A 210 -34.12 -31.13 -4.57
C VAL A 210 -35.06 -31.48 -5.72
N LEU A 211 -34.57 -32.13 -6.77
CA LEU A 211 -35.38 -32.62 -7.88
C LEU A 211 -36.43 -33.63 -7.40
N ASP A 212 -36.04 -34.61 -6.59
CA ASP A 212 -36.96 -35.62 -6.02
C ASP A 212 -38.06 -34.97 -5.16
N LYS A 213 -37.69 -33.93 -4.40
CA LYS A 213 -38.65 -33.20 -3.56
C LYS A 213 -39.65 -32.39 -4.41
N VAL A 214 -39.16 -31.74 -5.46
CA VAL A 214 -40.01 -31.03 -6.42
C VAL A 214 -40.93 -32.01 -7.17
N GLU A 215 -40.42 -33.17 -7.55
CA GLU A 215 -41.18 -34.19 -8.27
C GLU A 215 -42.23 -34.88 -7.38
N SER A 216 -41.95 -35.06 -6.09
CA SER A 216 -42.93 -35.58 -5.11
C SER A 216 -43.96 -34.55 -4.65
N GLU A 217 -43.63 -33.24 -4.66
CA GLU A 217 -44.56 -32.15 -4.37
C GLU A 217 -45.40 -31.75 -5.60
N ALA A 218 -44.94 -31.99 -6.83
CA ALA A 218 -45.65 -31.67 -8.07
C ALA A 218 -47.08 -32.25 -8.18
N PRO A 219 -47.36 -33.53 -7.80
CA PRO A 219 -48.72 -34.05 -7.78
C PRO A 219 -49.60 -33.41 -6.69
N SER A 220 -49.01 -33.04 -5.55
CA SER A 220 -49.71 -32.38 -4.44
C SER A 220 -50.09 -30.95 -4.80
N ALA A 221 -49.16 -30.19 -5.40
CA ALA A 221 -49.39 -28.86 -5.93
C ALA A 221 -50.43 -28.87 -7.08
N ARG A 222 -50.41 -29.87 -7.97
CA ARG A 222 -51.46 -30.05 -8.99
C ARG A 222 -52.83 -30.35 -8.40
N ARG A 223 -52.91 -31.13 -7.31
CA ARG A 223 -54.17 -31.42 -6.61
C ARG A 223 -54.70 -30.19 -5.88
N GLU A 224 -53.83 -29.40 -5.27
CA GLU A 224 -54.19 -28.16 -4.58
C GLU A 224 -54.73 -27.09 -5.54
N VAL A 225 -54.15 -26.99 -6.74
CA VAL A 225 -54.64 -26.14 -7.84
C VAL A 225 -55.94 -26.68 -8.46
N GLN A 226 -56.23 -27.98 -8.35
CA GLN A 226 -57.52 -28.56 -8.80
C GLN A 226 -58.61 -28.51 -7.73
N SER A 227 -58.25 -28.55 -6.44
CA SER A 227 -59.18 -28.43 -5.30
C SER A 227 -59.51 -26.97 -4.98
N THR A 228 -58.57 -26.06 -5.24
CA THR A 228 -58.88 -24.63 -5.35
C THR A 228 -59.52 -24.45 -6.72
N GLY A 229 -60.83 -24.67 -6.78
CA GLY A 229 -61.61 -24.58 -8.02
C GLY A 229 -61.23 -23.35 -8.84
N ASN A 230 -61.37 -23.49 -10.17
CA ASN A 230 -61.04 -22.51 -11.19
C ASN A 230 -61.07 -21.07 -10.63
N PRO A 231 -59.93 -20.34 -10.57
CA PRO A 231 -59.88 -19.02 -9.92
C PRO A 231 -60.90 -18.03 -10.51
N VAL A 232 -61.38 -18.31 -11.73
CA VAL A 232 -62.47 -17.60 -12.39
C VAL A 232 -63.80 -17.71 -11.62
N ASP A 233 -64.10 -18.86 -10.99
CA ASP A 233 -65.34 -19.09 -10.25
C ASP A 233 -65.32 -18.39 -8.88
N ALA A 234 -64.16 -18.36 -8.20
CA ALA A 234 -63.99 -17.62 -6.95
C ALA A 234 -64.15 -16.10 -7.15
N VAL A 235 -63.62 -15.56 -8.26
CA VAL A 235 -63.80 -14.15 -8.64
C VAL A 235 -65.24 -13.86 -9.07
N ARG A 236 -65.94 -14.84 -9.66
CA ARG A 236 -67.35 -14.70 -10.08
C ARG A 236 -68.30 -14.69 -8.89
N ASP A 237 -68.07 -15.52 -7.88
CA ASP A 237 -68.82 -15.52 -6.61
C ASP A 237 -68.60 -14.23 -5.81
N GLU A 238 -67.37 -13.71 -5.83
CA GLU A 238 -67.05 -12.43 -5.18
C GLU A 238 -67.70 -11.25 -5.91
N ALA A 239 -67.70 -11.23 -7.25
CA ALA A 239 -68.40 -10.23 -8.04
C ALA A 239 -69.93 -10.24 -7.84
N GLN A 240 -70.53 -11.41 -7.60
CA GLN A 240 -71.96 -11.53 -7.31
C GLN A 240 -72.34 -11.02 -5.91
N ARG A 241 -71.43 -11.10 -4.92
CA ARG A 241 -71.67 -10.53 -3.57
C ARG A 241 -71.77 -9.01 -3.55
N TYR A 242 -71.19 -8.31 -4.52
CA TYR A 242 -71.27 -6.85 -4.62
C TYR A 242 -72.43 -6.33 -5.48
N THR A 243 -73.22 -7.24 -6.08
CA THR A 243 -74.32 -6.88 -7.01
C THR A 243 -75.73 -7.02 -6.40
N ASN A 244 -75.87 -7.52 -5.16
CA ASN A 244 -77.10 -7.50 -4.37
C ASN A 244 -77.00 -6.49 -3.24
#